data_AF-A0A973EFM4-F1
#
_entry.id   AF-A0A973EFM4-F1
#
_cell.length_a   1.000
_cell.length_b   1.000
_cell.length_c   1.000
_cell.angle_alpha   90.00
_cell.angle_beta   90.00
_cell.angle_gamma   90.00
#
_symmetry.space_group_name_H-M   'P 1'
#
loop_
_entity.id
_entity.type
_entity.pdbx_description
1 polymer ?
#
loop_
_entity_poly.entity_id
_entity_poly.type
_entity_poly.pdbx_seq_one_letter_code
_entity_poly.pdbx_strand_id
1 'polypeptide(L)'
;MAITARYFDGETAASQQGELHRYGRLLTFRTAGRELSFHLDDAELREPIGSGTWSIELSNGASLHFEDAEFGEVIADEIGHDRTMSILEGSWRWAVIAIVVVVVGTWAVLPYGVPEAARHIAFAMPPNLDVTLSEESVDVLDNIYFDESQLEPEQIARVQALFDEVVTIDPEYQNYKLLFRNSKIFGPNAFAVPGGIVIMTDGMVHIAESDDELMAVLAHEVGHLSERHGLRTILQNSSSAVLIAGLTGDLTNITALSATVPTFLMQAKYSRDFEREADDFAFDYLESQGIETDVLSALLLRIESEFGDNGELPDATWMSTHPRSEDRLRDSGDSD
;
A
#
# COMPACT_ATOMS: atom_id res chain seq x y z
N MET A 1 -50.64 2.50 32.48
CA MET A 1 -49.93 1.21 32.67
C MET A 1 -48.96 1.38 33.83
N ALA A 2 -48.84 0.38 34.70
CA ALA A 2 -47.98 0.44 35.89
C ALA A 2 -47.01 -0.75 35.84
N ILE A 3 -45.71 -0.47 35.97
CA ILE A 3 -44.65 -1.49 35.94
C ILE A 3 -43.69 -1.31 37.11
N THR A 4 -42.94 -2.35 37.46
CA THR A 4 -41.88 -2.24 38.46
C THR A 4 -40.64 -1.61 37.83
N ALA A 5 -40.09 -0.59 38.47
CA ALA A 5 -38.85 0.07 38.03
C ALA A 5 -37.91 0.33 39.21
N ARG A 6 -36.64 0.54 38.87
CA ARG A 6 -35.59 1.01 39.78
C ARG A 6 -35.20 2.43 39.43
N TYR A 7 -35.33 3.34 40.39
CA TYR A 7 -34.92 4.74 40.27
C TYR A 7 -33.54 4.96 40.88
N PHE A 8 -32.67 5.66 40.16
CA PHE A 8 -31.38 6.17 40.62
C PHE A 8 -31.42 7.69 40.55
N ASP A 9 -30.94 8.36 41.61
CA ASP A 9 -31.01 9.82 41.74
C ASP A 9 -29.90 10.58 41.00
N GLY A 10 -28.90 9.86 40.46
CA GLY A 10 -27.75 10.45 39.75
C GLY A 10 -26.66 11.01 40.68
N GLU A 11 -26.92 11.07 41.98
CA GLU A 11 -25.98 11.56 43.00
C GLU A 11 -25.36 10.39 43.80
N THR A 12 -26.09 9.29 43.94
CA THR A 12 -25.70 8.11 44.70
C THR A 12 -25.92 6.82 43.91
N ALA A 13 -25.16 5.77 44.22
CA ALA A 13 -25.34 4.45 43.61
C ALA A 13 -26.53 3.65 44.18
N ALA A 14 -27.32 4.25 45.08
CA ALA A 14 -28.43 3.59 45.74
C ALA A 14 -29.69 3.62 44.87
N SER A 15 -30.22 2.43 44.53
CA SER A 15 -31.47 2.32 43.80
C SER A 15 -32.67 2.29 44.73
N GLN A 16 -33.76 2.96 44.35
CA GLN A 16 -35.06 2.83 44.99
C GLN A 16 -35.99 2.02 44.09
N GLN A 17 -36.59 0.96 44.63
CA GLN A 17 -37.60 0.18 43.91
C GLN A 17 -38.98 0.83 44.09
N GLY A 18 -39.77 0.85 43.03
CA GLY A 18 -41.10 1.43 43.04
C GLY A 18 -41.89 1.10 41.78
N GLU A 19 -43.10 1.66 41.71
CA GLU A 19 -43.98 1.52 40.57
C GLU A 19 -43.83 2.73 39.65
N LEU A 20 -43.57 2.48 38.37
CA LEU A 20 -43.57 3.48 37.32
C LEU A 20 -44.94 3.46 36.62
N HIS A 21 -45.64 4.59 36.70
CA HIS A 21 -46.94 4.82 36.10
C HIS A 21 -46.79 5.76 34.92
N ARG A 22 -47.48 5.46 33.82
CA ARG A 22 -47.54 6.34 32.64
C ARG A 22 -48.92 6.97 32.49
N TYR A 23 -48.93 8.29 32.27
CA TYR A 23 -50.10 9.11 31.95
C TYR A 23 -49.80 10.00 30.73
N GLY A 24 -49.98 9.47 29.52
CA GLY A 24 -49.57 10.17 28.29
C GLY A 24 -48.06 10.42 28.28
N ARG A 25 -47.67 11.70 28.14
CA ARG A 25 -46.27 12.16 28.16
C ARG A 25 -45.68 12.37 29.57
N LEU A 26 -46.46 12.09 30.62
CA LEU A 26 -46.01 12.19 32.01
C LEU A 26 -45.70 10.79 32.57
N LEU A 27 -44.49 10.61 33.07
CA LEU A 27 -44.08 9.45 33.85
C LEU A 27 -44.10 9.78 35.33
N THR A 28 -44.68 8.89 36.13
CA THR A 28 -44.80 9.07 37.58
C THR A 28 -44.25 7.85 38.30
N PHE A 29 -43.15 8.02 39.01
CA PHE A 29 -42.53 6.98 39.83
C PHE A 29 -42.99 7.09 41.28
N ARG A 30 -43.58 6.02 41.82
CA ARG A 30 -44.10 5.94 43.19
C ARG A 30 -43.32 4.93 44.02
N THR A 31 -42.84 5.36 45.17
CA THR A 31 -42.23 4.50 46.19
C THR A 31 -42.90 4.74 47.55
N ALA A 32 -42.52 4.01 48.60
CA ALA A 32 -43.19 3.92 49.91
C ALA A 32 -43.33 5.23 50.73
N GLY A 33 -43.04 6.39 50.13
CA GLY A 33 -43.25 7.71 50.73
C GLY A 33 -42.98 8.89 49.81
N ARG A 34 -42.79 8.68 48.50
CA ARG A 34 -42.48 9.74 47.53
C ARG A 34 -43.07 9.43 46.16
N GLU A 35 -43.58 10.47 45.51
CA GLU A 35 -44.04 10.45 44.13
C GLU A 35 -43.20 11.44 43.34
N LEU A 36 -42.54 10.96 42.29
CA LEU A 36 -41.73 11.76 41.39
C LEU A 36 -42.41 11.78 40.03
N SER A 37 -42.49 12.94 39.38
CA SER A 37 -43.09 13.06 38.05
C SER A 37 -42.10 13.70 37.08
N PHE A 38 -42.00 13.12 35.89
CA PHE A 38 -41.06 13.49 34.85
C PHE A 38 -41.79 13.61 33.51
N HIS A 39 -41.40 14.59 32.71
CA HIS A 39 -41.93 14.74 31.35
C HIS A 39 -41.07 13.93 30.38
N LEU A 40 -41.70 13.17 29.47
CA LEU A 40 -40.99 12.38 28.47
C LEU A 40 -40.19 13.25 27.47
N ASP A 41 -40.53 14.53 27.32
CA ASP A 41 -39.78 15.45 26.45
C ASP A 41 -38.37 15.74 26.99
N ASP A 42 -38.17 15.59 28.30
CA ASP A 42 -36.90 15.86 28.99
C ASP A 42 -36.14 14.56 29.30
N ALA A 43 -36.50 13.47 28.63
CA ALA A 43 -36.03 12.12 28.92
C ALA A 43 -35.46 11.45 27.66
N GLU A 44 -34.33 10.76 27.83
CA GLU A 44 -33.70 9.96 26.79
C GLU A 44 -33.92 8.48 27.10
N LEU A 45 -34.58 7.78 26.17
CA LEU A 45 -34.80 6.33 26.28
C LEU A 45 -33.58 5.59 25.72
N ARG A 46 -33.08 4.60 26.46
CA ARG A 46 -32.08 3.65 26.00
C ARG A 46 -32.64 2.24 26.00
N GLU A 47 -32.43 1.56 24.87
CA GLU A 47 -32.83 0.17 24.66
C GLU A 47 -31.87 -0.79 25.41
N PRO A 48 -32.36 -1.94 25.87
CA PRO A 48 -31.52 -2.94 26.52
C PRO A 48 -30.50 -3.54 25.53
N ILE A 49 -29.23 -3.55 25.91
CA ILE A 49 -28.18 -4.24 25.15
C ILE A 49 -28.15 -5.71 25.60
N GLY A 50 -28.44 -6.64 24.69
CA GLY A 50 -28.43 -8.08 24.99
C GLY A 50 -29.53 -8.48 25.99
N SER A 51 -29.14 -8.98 27.18
CA SER A 51 -30.08 -9.34 28.27
C SER A 51 -30.28 -8.21 29.29
N GLY A 52 -30.01 -6.95 28.90
CA GLY A 52 -30.11 -5.78 29.78
C GLY A 52 -31.55 -5.35 30.09
N THR A 53 -31.68 -4.26 30.84
CA THR A 53 -32.96 -3.60 31.15
C THR A 53 -33.10 -2.32 30.35
N TRP A 54 -34.32 -1.94 29.98
CA TRP A 54 -34.59 -0.61 29.46
C TRP A 54 -34.20 0.45 30.48
N SER A 55 -33.67 1.57 30.02
CA SER A 55 -33.41 2.72 30.88
C SER A 55 -33.93 4.02 30.29
N ILE A 56 -34.44 4.88 31.16
CA ILE A 56 -34.83 6.25 30.84
C ILE A 56 -33.91 7.15 31.64
N GLU A 57 -33.04 7.87 30.94
CA GLU A 57 -32.21 8.91 31.53
C GLU A 57 -32.97 10.25 31.52
N LEU A 58 -32.91 10.96 32.63
CA LEU A 58 -33.59 12.22 32.84
C LEU A 58 -32.58 13.35 32.79
N SER A 59 -33.00 14.53 32.33
CA SER A 59 -32.15 15.73 32.19
C SER A 59 -31.44 16.18 33.47
N ASN A 60 -31.93 15.76 34.65
CA ASN A 60 -31.31 16.03 35.95
C ASN A 60 -30.25 15.00 36.38
N GLY A 61 -29.89 14.05 35.50
CA GLY A 61 -28.92 12.98 35.78
C GLY A 61 -29.51 11.76 36.48
N ALA A 62 -30.79 11.78 36.84
CA ALA A 62 -31.48 10.62 37.39
C ALA A 62 -31.82 9.61 36.29
N SER A 63 -32.00 8.33 36.66
CA SER A 63 -32.36 7.29 35.69
C SER A 63 -33.35 6.27 36.25
N LEU A 64 -34.24 5.81 35.38
CA LEU A 64 -35.25 4.78 35.66
C LEU A 64 -34.92 3.53 34.85
N HIS A 65 -34.80 2.38 35.51
CA HIS A 65 -34.48 1.09 34.87
C HIS A 65 -35.64 0.11 35.04
N PHE A 66 -36.04 -0.57 33.98
CA PHE A 66 -37.16 -1.52 33.99
C PHE A 66 -36.99 -2.67 32.98
N GLU A 67 -37.65 -3.79 33.25
CA GLU A 67 -37.54 -5.03 32.44
C GLU A 67 -38.71 -5.23 31.47
N ASP A 68 -39.78 -4.43 31.60
CA ASP A 68 -41.00 -4.57 30.81
C ASP A 68 -40.79 -4.07 29.36
N ALA A 69 -40.71 -5.01 28.43
CA ALA A 69 -40.44 -4.72 27.01
C ALA A 69 -41.62 -4.03 26.31
N GLU A 70 -42.86 -4.39 26.65
CA GLU A 70 -44.06 -3.76 26.08
C GLU A 70 -44.09 -2.27 26.46
N PHE A 71 -43.83 -1.97 27.74
CA PHE A 71 -43.74 -0.60 28.21
C PHE A 71 -42.62 0.19 27.51
N GLY A 72 -41.44 -0.40 27.35
CA GLY A 72 -40.31 0.22 26.64
C GLY A 72 -40.64 0.59 25.20
N GLU A 73 -41.25 -0.35 24.46
CA GLU A 73 -41.67 -0.13 23.06
C GLU A 73 -42.71 1.00 22.93
N VAL A 74 -43.70 1.07 23.83
CA VAL A 74 -44.72 2.13 23.76
C VAL A 74 -44.13 3.51 24.12
N ILE A 75 -43.02 3.58 24.87
CA ILE A 75 -42.31 4.83 25.12
C ILE A 75 -41.43 5.21 23.92
N ALA A 76 -40.74 4.24 23.30
CA ALA A 76 -39.90 4.44 22.12
C ALA A 76 -40.69 5.06 20.94
N ASP A 77 -41.90 4.54 20.68
CA ASP A 77 -42.78 5.06 19.62
C ASP A 77 -43.27 6.49 19.90
N GLU A 78 -43.49 6.86 21.16
CA GLU A 78 -44.03 8.18 21.54
C GLU A 78 -42.95 9.28 21.57
N ILE A 79 -41.69 8.90 21.76
CA ILE A 79 -40.53 9.79 21.68
C ILE A 79 -40.00 9.91 20.24
N GLY A 80 -40.42 9.00 19.33
CA GLY A 80 -39.92 8.95 17.96
C GLY A 80 -38.47 8.45 17.90
N HIS A 81 -38.12 7.49 18.77
CA HIS A 81 -36.78 6.94 18.85
C HIS A 81 -36.39 6.23 17.54
N ASP A 82 -35.27 6.63 16.94
CA ASP A 82 -34.78 6.04 15.71
C ASP A 82 -34.13 4.67 16.01
N ARG A 83 -34.88 3.60 15.74
CA ARG A 83 -34.49 2.21 16.00
C ARG A 83 -33.47 1.65 14.99
N THR A 84 -33.06 2.42 14.00
CA THR A 84 -32.14 1.93 12.96
C THR A 84 -30.79 1.50 13.54
N MET A 85 -30.27 2.25 14.52
CA MET A 85 -28.99 1.95 15.17
C MET A 85 -29.07 0.70 16.05
N SER A 86 -30.13 0.52 16.84
CA SER A 86 -30.27 -0.64 17.72
C SER A 86 -30.49 -1.96 16.98
N ILE A 87 -31.13 -1.92 15.80
CA ILE A 87 -31.28 -3.08 14.91
C ILE A 87 -29.93 -3.48 14.31
N LEU A 88 -29.07 -2.50 13.98
CA LEU A 88 -27.72 -2.75 13.47
C LEU A 88 -26.79 -3.28 14.58
N GLU A 89 -26.88 -2.74 15.79
CA GLU A 89 -26.05 -3.13 16.94
C GLU A 89 -26.48 -4.47 17.59
N GLY A 90 -27.78 -4.78 17.59
CA GLY A 90 -28.31 -5.99 18.24
C GLY A 90 -28.21 -7.27 17.41
N SER A 91 -27.88 -7.17 16.12
CA SER A 91 -27.83 -8.33 15.23
C SER A 91 -26.39 -8.74 14.90
N TRP A 92 -26.00 -9.93 15.36
CA TRP A 92 -24.70 -10.53 15.03
C TRP A 92 -24.50 -10.72 13.51
N ARG A 93 -25.58 -10.79 12.73
CA ARG A 93 -25.55 -10.91 11.27
C ARG A 93 -24.98 -9.66 10.60
N TRP A 94 -25.43 -8.47 11.02
CA TRP A 94 -24.92 -7.20 10.50
C TRP A 94 -23.47 -6.96 10.92
N ALA A 95 -23.09 -7.36 12.13
CA ALA A 95 -21.69 -7.35 12.56
C ALA A 95 -20.79 -8.23 11.66
N VAL A 96 -21.25 -9.46 11.34
CA VAL A 96 -20.53 -10.35 10.41
C VAL A 96 -20.45 -9.75 9.01
N ILE A 97 -21.55 -9.17 8.50
CA ILE A 97 -21.55 -8.51 7.18
C ILE A 97 -20.56 -7.35 7.15
N ALA A 98 -20.54 -6.49 8.17
CA ALA A 98 -19.59 -5.38 8.26
C ALA A 98 -18.13 -5.87 8.26
N ILE A 99 -17.82 -6.92 9.03
CA ILE A 99 -16.49 -7.55 9.04
C ILE A 99 -16.14 -8.06 7.65
N VAL A 100 -17.04 -8.79 6.99
CA VAL A 100 -16.81 -9.31 5.64
C VAL A 100 -16.58 -8.17 4.64
N VAL A 101 -17.35 -7.09 4.71
CA VAL A 101 -17.17 -5.91 3.86
C VAL A 101 -15.80 -5.28 4.09
N VAL A 102 -15.37 -5.12 5.34
CA VAL A 102 -14.04 -4.57 5.66
C VAL A 102 -12.94 -5.51 5.15
N VAL A 103 -13.07 -6.82 5.36
CA VAL A 103 -12.06 -7.81 4.92
C VAL A 103 -11.97 -7.85 3.39
N VAL A 104 -13.09 -7.97 2.70
CA VAL A 104 -13.15 -8.01 1.22
C VAL A 104 -12.70 -6.66 0.64
N GLY A 105 -13.13 -5.55 1.23
CA GLY A 105 -12.72 -4.21 0.84
C GLY A 105 -11.21 -4.01 0.99
N THR A 106 -10.64 -4.43 2.13
CA THR A 106 -9.19 -4.37 2.36
C THR A 106 -8.43 -5.29 1.39
N TRP A 107 -8.92 -6.52 1.19
CA TRP A 107 -8.35 -7.47 0.25
C TRP A 107 -8.45 -7.01 -1.20
N ALA A 108 -9.42 -6.18 -1.57
CA ALA A 108 -9.50 -5.59 -2.91
C ALA A 108 -8.64 -4.33 -3.04
N VAL A 109 -8.68 -3.42 -2.05
CA VAL A 109 -8.02 -2.12 -2.12
C VAL A 109 -6.51 -2.26 -2.07
N LEU A 110 -5.96 -3.11 -1.19
CA LEU A 110 -4.51 -3.20 -1.01
C LEU A 110 -3.77 -3.76 -2.24
N PRO A 111 -4.14 -4.93 -2.81
CA PRO A 111 -3.43 -5.48 -3.96
C PRO A 111 -3.86 -4.93 -5.32
N TYR A 112 -5.04 -4.30 -5.45
CA TYR A 112 -5.50 -3.77 -6.74
C TYR A 112 -5.69 -2.25 -6.74
N GLY A 113 -6.31 -1.70 -5.70
CA GLY A 113 -6.58 -0.27 -5.62
C GLY A 113 -5.30 0.59 -5.46
N VAL A 114 -4.42 0.22 -4.53
CA VAL A 114 -3.18 0.97 -4.27
C VAL A 114 -2.22 0.90 -5.46
N PRO A 115 -1.93 -0.28 -6.08
CA PRO A 115 -1.08 -0.33 -7.26
C PRO A 115 -1.60 0.49 -8.43
N GLU A 116 -2.91 0.44 -8.68
CA GLU A 116 -3.50 1.19 -9.79
C GLU A 116 -3.50 2.70 -9.54
N ALA A 117 -3.76 3.14 -8.31
CA ALA A 117 -3.61 4.55 -7.94
C ALA A 117 -2.16 5.02 -8.09
N ALA A 118 -1.19 4.21 -7.64
CA ALA A 118 0.23 4.51 -7.78
C ALA A 118 0.65 4.63 -9.26
N ARG A 119 0.16 3.74 -10.13
CA ARG A 119 0.38 3.80 -11.58
C ARG A 119 -0.12 5.13 -12.16
N HIS A 120 -1.37 5.49 -11.89
CA HIS A 120 -1.93 6.75 -12.37
C HIS A 120 -1.16 7.98 -11.87
N ILE A 121 -0.80 8.00 -10.58
CA ILE A 121 -0.03 9.11 -9.99
C ILE A 121 1.37 9.19 -10.63
N ALA A 122 2.04 8.05 -10.84
CA ALA A 122 3.38 7.98 -11.42
C ALA A 122 3.45 8.58 -12.83
N PHE A 123 2.48 8.26 -13.69
CA PHE A 123 2.40 8.81 -15.06
C PHE A 123 1.81 10.23 -15.13
N ALA A 124 1.07 10.67 -14.11
CA ALA A 124 0.58 12.04 -14.03
C ALA A 124 1.64 13.02 -13.50
N MET A 125 2.71 12.53 -12.85
CA MET A 125 3.78 13.36 -12.34
C MET A 125 4.63 13.96 -13.47
N PRO A 126 5.00 15.25 -13.37
CA PRO A 126 5.81 15.88 -14.39
C PRO A 126 7.27 15.39 -14.32
N PRO A 127 7.97 15.25 -15.46
CA PRO A 127 9.31 14.64 -15.52
C PRO A 127 10.38 15.33 -14.66
N ASN A 128 10.23 16.62 -14.37
CA ASN A 128 11.20 17.38 -13.59
C ASN A 128 11.24 16.98 -12.11
N LEU A 129 10.15 16.43 -11.56
CA LEU A 129 10.13 15.91 -10.20
C LEU A 129 10.97 14.63 -10.09
N ASP A 130 10.94 13.80 -11.13
CA ASP A 130 11.69 12.54 -11.15
C ASP A 130 13.21 12.79 -11.16
N VAL A 131 13.67 13.80 -11.91
CA VAL A 131 15.11 14.13 -12.02
C VAL A 131 15.68 14.59 -10.68
N THR A 132 15.00 15.47 -9.93
CA THR A 132 15.50 15.91 -8.62
C THR A 132 15.53 14.76 -7.60
N LEU A 133 14.50 13.89 -7.62
CA LEU A 133 14.50 12.67 -6.81
C LEU A 133 15.71 11.77 -7.15
N SER A 134 16.08 11.69 -8.43
CA SER A 134 17.18 10.85 -8.92
C SER A 134 18.54 11.31 -8.41
N GLU A 135 18.87 12.60 -8.52
CA GLU A 135 20.19 13.13 -8.19
C GLU A 135 20.48 12.95 -6.69
N GLU A 136 19.51 13.28 -5.83
CA GLU A 136 19.64 13.06 -4.39
C GLU A 136 19.77 11.57 -4.02
N SER A 137 19.06 10.69 -4.75
CA SER A 137 19.10 9.24 -4.49
C SER A 137 20.44 8.64 -4.89
N VAL A 138 20.99 9.03 -6.03
CA VAL A 138 22.30 8.58 -6.51
C VAL A 138 23.40 9.03 -5.55
N ASP A 139 23.36 10.27 -5.06
CA ASP A 139 24.34 10.75 -4.08
C ASP A 139 24.34 9.91 -2.80
N VAL A 140 23.16 9.51 -2.31
CA VAL A 140 23.08 8.63 -1.14
C VAL A 140 23.58 7.22 -1.45
N LEU A 141 23.25 6.67 -2.61
CA LEU A 141 23.73 5.36 -3.05
C LEU A 141 25.25 5.34 -3.20
N ASP A 142 25.84 6.38 -3.80
CA ASP A 142 27.28 6.52 -3.96
C ASP A 142 27.99 6.62 -2.60
N ASN A 143 27.41 7.31 -1.63
CA ASN A 143 28.03 7.42 -0.31
C ASN A 143 27.98 6.14 0.54
N ILE A 144 27.07 5.20 0.22
CA ILE A 144 26.84 4.02 1.07
C ILE A 144 27.29 2.71 0.38
N TYR A 145 27.07 2.58 -0.93
CA TYR A 145 27.17 1.29 -1.63
C TYR A 145 28.15 1.25 -2.80
N PHE A 146 28.49 2.40 -3.38
CA PHE A 146 29.29 2.46 -4.58
C PHE A 146 30.63 3.17 -4.39
N ASP A 147 31.63 2.64 -5.07
CA ASP A 147 32.90 3.28 -5.32
C ASP A 147 32.91 3.75 -6.81
N GLU A 148 33.87 4.61 -7.17
CA GLU A 148 34.10 4.97 -8.57
C GLU A 148 34.36 3.72 -9.43
N SER A 149 33.82 3.70 -10.65
CA SER A 149 34.04 2.62 -11.61
C SER A 149 35.52 2.46 -11.94
N GLN A 150 35.94 1.22 -12.10
CA GLN A 150 37.29 0.80 -12.48
C GLN A 150 37.37 0.32 -13.92
N LEU A 151 36.28 0.47 -14.70
CA LEU A 151 36.25 0.11 -16.11
C LEU A 151 37.18 1.02 -16.93
N GLU A 152 37.80 0.44 -17.95
CA GLU A 152 38.58 1.20 -18.90
C GLU A 152 37.67 2.13 -19.73
N PRO A 153 38.15 3.31 -20.16
CA PRO A 153 37.34 4.25 -20.93
C PRO A 153 36.74 3.66 -22.21
N GLU A 154 37.42 2.69 -22.83
CA GLU A 154 36.93 1.98 -24.01
C GLU A 154 35.72 1.08 -23.68
N GLN A 155 35.72 0.44 -22.52
CA GLN A 155 34.58 -0.36 -22.05
C GLN A 155 33.38 0.54 -21.76
N ILE A 156 33.60 1.66 -21.06
CA ILE A 156 32.56 2.65 -20.78
C ILE A 156 31.95 3.18 -22.08
N ALA A 157 32.79 3.58 -23.05
CA ALA A 157 32.32 4.10 -24.33
C ALA A 157 31.53 3.05 -25.14
N ARG A 158 31.97 1.79 -25.12
CA ARG A 158 31.26 0.68 -25.77
C ARG A 158 29.87 0.50 -25.17
N VAL A 159 29.77 0.33 -23.85
CA VAL A 159 28.48 0.07 -23.20
C VAL A 159 27.56 1.29 -23.24
N GLN A 160 28.11 2.50 -23.17
CA GLN A 160 27.35 3.72 -23.39
C GLN A 160 26.71 3.76 -24.79
N ALA A 161 27.44 3.33 -25.83
CA ALA A 161 26.90 3.30 -27.19
C ALA A 161 25.74 2.28 -27.31
N LEU A 162 25.84 1.12 -26.66
CA LEU A 162 24.75 0.14 -26.60
C LEU A 162 23.52 0.75 -25.89
N PHE A 163 23.73 1.45 -24.77
CA PHE A 163 22.65 2.11 -24.06
C PHE A 163 21.98 3.18 -24.91
N ASP A 164 22.77 4.02 -25.59
CA ASP A 164 22.28 5.07 -26.48
C ASP A 164 21.46 4.51 -27.65
N GLU A 165 21.68 3.25 -28.05
CA GLU A 165 20.88 2.53 -29.03
C GLU A 165 19.57 2.01 -28.43
N VAL A 166 19.65 1.31 -27.29
CA VAL A 166 18.50 0.71 -26.60
C VAL A 166 17.41 1.75 -26.32
N VAL A 167 17.81 2.89 -25.76
CA VAL A 167 16.91 3.95 -25.35
C VAL A 167 16.15 4.63 -26.49
N THR A 168 16.56 4.43 -27.75
CA THR A 168 15.85 5.02 -28.90
C THR A 168 14.45 4.44 -29.11
N ILE A 169 14.15 3.28 -28.52
CA ILE A 169 12.83 2.66 -28.57
C ILE A 169 11.79 3.44 -27.75
N ASP A 170 12.23 4.20 -26.73
CA ASP A 170 11.36 5.03 -25.90
C ASP A 170 11.33 6.48 -26.43
N PRO A 171 10.22 6.98 -26.98
CA PRO A 171 10.12 8.35 -27.48
C PRO A 171 10.09 9.43 -26.38
N GLU A 172 9.88 9.08 -25.10
CA GLU A 172 9.90 10.00 -23.96
C GLU A 172 11.32 10.20 -23.37
N TYR A 173 12.32 9.55 -23.98
CA TYR A 173 13.72 9.31 -23.59
C TYR A 173 14.64 10.48 -23.20
N GLN A 174 14.34 11.76 -23.47
CA GLN A 174 15.40 12.79 -23.62
C GLN A 174 16.38 13.03 -22.44
N ASN A 175 16.20 12.39 -21.28
CA ASN A 175 17.06 12.57 -20.09
C ASN A 175 17.60 11.28 -19.47
N TYR A 176 17.51 10.11 -20.12
CA TYR A 176 18.07 8.90 -19.52
C TYR A 176 19.60 8.90 -19.51
N LYS A 177 20.20 8.38 -18.44
CA LYS A 177 21.65 8.36 -18.23
C LYS A 177 22.09 6.98 -17.74
N LEU A 178 23.22 6.52 -18.24
CA LEU A 178 23.90 5.34 -17.73
C LEU A 178 25.08 5.77 -16.86
N LEU A 179 25.15 5.21 -15.65
CA LEU A 179 26.25 5.41 -14.72
C LEU A 179 26.92 4.08 -14.43
N PHE A 180 28.25 4.06 -14.48
CA PHE A 180 29.05 2.91 -14.10
C PHE A 180 29.54 3.08 -12.66
N ARG A 181 29.45 2.01 -11.88
CA ARG A 181 29.89 2.00 -10.48
C ARG A 181 30.58 0.69 -10.11
N ASN A 182 31.60 0.79 -9.28
CA ASN A 182 32.13 -0.39 -8.63
C ASN A 182 31.39 -0.60 -7.30
N SER A 183 31.21 -1.85 -6.88
CA SER A 183 30.67 -2.15 -5.55
C SER A 183 31.30 -3.40 -4.98
N LYS A 184 31.53 -3.37 -3.66
CA LYS A 184 31.91 -4.55 -2.88
C LYS A 184 30.70 -5.30 -2.34
N ILE A 185 29.53 -4.66 -2.36
CA ILE A 185 28.27 -5.18 -1.82
C ILE A 185 27.40 -5.75 -2.94
N PHE A 186 27.37 -5.08 -4.09
CA PHE A 186 26.68 -5.55 -5.28
C PHE A 186 27.63 -6.34 -6.18
N GLY A 187 27.19 -7.53 -6.59
CA GLY A 187 27.90 -8.32 -7.60
C GLY A 187 27.65 -7.79 -9.01
N PRO A 188 27.63 -8.67 -10.03
CA PRO A 188 27.09 -8.32 -11.33
C PRO A 188 25.63 -7.88 -11.20
N ASN A 189 25.38 -6.59 -11.42
CA ASN A 189 24.07 -5.97 -11.22
C ASN A 189 23.88 -4.74 -12.13
N ALA A 190 22.63 -4.42 -12.41
CA ALA A 190 22.19 -3.18 -13.01
C ALA A 190 20.81 -2.86 -12.42
N PHE A 191 20.49 -1.58 -12.19
CA PHE A 191 19.16 -1.21 -11.73
C PHE A 191 18.79 0.22 -12.15
N ALA A 192 17.52 0.37 -12.51
CA ALA A 192 16.85 1.64 -12.77
C ALA A 192 16.53 2.43 -11.48
N VAL A 193 17.05 3.65 -11.41
CA VAL A 193 16.72 4.66 -10.40
C VAL A 193 15.65 5.61 -10.97
N PRO A 194 14.59 5.96 -10.21
CA PRO A 194 13.58 6.93 -10.63
C PRO A 194 14.23 8.21 -11.15
N GLY A 195 13.72 8.76 -12.26
CA GLY A 195 14.28 9.95 -12.91
C GLY A 195 15.24 9.68 -14.06
N GLY A 196 15.32 8.43 -14.52
CA GLY A 196 15.96 8.08 -15.78
C GLY A 196 17.41 7.64 -15.66
N ILE A 197 17.87 7.27 -14.48
CA ILE A 197 19.26 6.85 -14.29
C ILE A 197 19.31 5.33 -14.21
N VAL A 198 20.10 4.70 -15.06
CA VAL A 198 20.49 3.30 -14.91
C VAL A 198 21.87 3.28 -14.27
N ILE A 199 22.03 2.54 -13.18
CA ILE A 199 23.34 2.25 -12.60
C ILE A 199 23.71 0.83 -13.00
N MET A 200 24.86 0.65 -13.64
CA MET A 200 25.42 -0.65 -13.99
C MET A 200 26.71 -0.87 -13.20
N THR A 201 26.84 -2.05 -12.59
CA THR A 201 28.06 -2.40 -11.87
C THR A 201 29.16 -2.84 -12.82
N ASP A 202 30.41 -2.57 -12.46
CA ASP A 202 31.56 -3.09 -13.20
C ASP A 202 31.49 -4.62 -13.33
N GLY A 203 31.00 -5.31 -12.29
CA GLY A 203 30.80 -6.76 -12.30
C GLY A 203 29.86 -7.24 -13.42
N MET A 204 28.82 -6.45 -13.75
CA MET A 204 27.91 -6.78 -14.85
C MET A 204 28.63 -6.71 -16.20
N VAL A 205 29.44 -5.66 -16.41
CA VAL A 205 30.22 -5.49 -17.64
C VAL A 205 31.26 -6.60 -17.81
N HIS A 206 31.83 -7.11 -16.72
CA HIS A 206 32.84 -8.17 -16.77
C HIS A 206 32.27 -9.58 -16.96
N ILE A 207 31.07 -9.87 -16.46
CA ILE A 207 30.47 -11.21 -16.58
C ILE A 207 29.75 -11.43 -17.92
N ALA A 208 29.34 -10.34 -18.59
CA ALA A 208 28.75 -10.43 -19.91
C ALA A 208 29.77 -10.91 -20.95
N GLU A 209 29.39 -11.90 -21.75
CA GLU A 209 30.24 -12.49 -22.79
C GLU A 209 30.00 -11.85 -24.16
N SER A 210 28.91 -11.09 -24.34
CA SER A 210 28.58 -10.40 -25.59
C SER A 210 27.94 -9.02 -25.36
N ASP A 211 27.93 -8.21 -26.42
CA ASP A 211 27.20 -6.95 -26.46
C ASP A 211 25.68 -7.19 -26.39
N ASP A 212 25.20 -8.31 -26.96
CA ASP A 212 23.80 -8.72 -26.94
C ASP A 212 23.28 -8.96 -25.53
N GLU A 213 24.08 -9.59 -24.67
CA GLU A 213 23.73 -9.79 -23.26
C GLU A 213 23.62 -8.46 -22.50
N LEU A 214 24.52 -7.51 -22.78
CA LEU A 214 24.47 -6.17 -22.17
C LEU A 214 23.27 -5.37 -22.71
N MET A 215 22.98 -5.47 -24.00
CA MET A 215 21.79 -4.85 -24.60
C MET A 215 20.51 -5.39 -23.99
N ALA A 216 20.41 -6.70 -23.75
CA ALA A 216 19.25 -7.30 -23.09
C ALA A 216 19.04 -6.76 -21.66
N VAL A 217 20.11 -6.68 -20.85
CA VAL A 217 20.04 -6.09 -19.50
C VAL A 217 19.66 -4.62 -19.58
N LEU A 218 20.28 -3.85 -20.46
CA LEU A 218 19.97 -2.43 -20.62
C LEU A 218 18.52 -2.21 -21.06
N ALA A 219 18.01 -3.02 -22.00
CA ALA A 219 16.63 -2.96 -22.45
C ALA A 219 15.66 -3.27 -21.32
N HIS A 220 15.97 -4.27 -20.49
CA HIS A 220 15.22 -4.58 -19.28
C HIS A 220 15.17 -3.41 -18.28
N GLU A 221 16.32 -2.81 -17.98
CA GLU A 221 16.39 -1.65 -17.08
C GLU A 221 15.68 -0.41 -17.66
N VAL A 222 15.75 -0.21 -18.98
CA VAL A 222 15.00 0.84 -19.67
C VAL A 222 13.50 0.57 -19.59
N GLY A 223 13.05 -0.68 -19.68
CA GLY A 223 11.66 -1.06 -19.42
C GLY A 223 11.20 -0.64 -18.02
N HIS A 224 12.03 -0.84 -16.99
CA HIS A 224 11.72 -0.35 -15.63
C HIS A 224 11.59 1.18 -15.54
N LEU A 225 12.40 1.93 -16.30
CA LEU A 225 12.31 3.38 -16.36
C LEU A 225 11.06 3.84 -17.10
N SER A 226 10.78 3.25 -18.28
CA SER A 226 9.65 3.58 -19.14
C SER A 226 8.31 3.37 -18.40
N GLU A 227 8.18 2.23 -17.72
CA GLU A 227 7.00 1.89 -16.93
C GLU A 227 6.98 2.50 -15.52
N ARG A 228 7.97 3.35 -15.21
CA ARG A 228 8.10 4.10 -13.94
C ARG A 228 8.04 3.19 -12.71
N HIS A 229 8.60 1.98 -12.80
CA HIS A 229 8.49 0.94 -11.76
C HIS A 229 9.05 1.36 -10.41
N GLY A 230 10.20 2.04 -10.38
CA GLY A 230 10.77 2.56 -9.14
C GLY A 230 9.83 3.55 -8.44
N LEU A 231 9.23 4.48 -9.20
CA LEU A 231 8.30 5.47 -8.67
C LEU A 231 6.98 4.85 -8.21
N ARG A 232 6.43 3.92 -8.99
CA ARG A 232 5.26 3.11 -8.59
C ARG A 232 5.53 2.35 -7.29
N THR A 233 6.72 1.76 -7.14
CA THR A 233 7.14 1.05 -5.92
C THR A 233 7.20 1.98 -4.71
N ILE A 234 7.79 3.18 -4.86
CA ILE A 234 7.84 4.16 -3.77
C ILE A 234 6.43 4.59 -3.35
N LEU A 235 5.55 4.88 -4.31
CA LEU A 235 4.17 5.27 -4.04
C LEU A 235 3.38 4.14 -3.37
N GLN A 236 3.49 2.91 -3.86
CA GLN A 236 2.82 1.74 -3.27
C GLN A 236 3.24 1.50 -1.82
N ASN A 237 4.52 1.70 -1.51
CA ASN A 237 5.05 1.56 -0.16
C ASN A 237 4.78 2.78 0.74
N SER A 238 4.31 3.89 0.17
CA SER A 238 3.96 5.12 0.89
C SER A 238 2.46 5.35 0.86
N SER A 239 1.72 4.55 1.65
CA SER A 239 0.26 4.65 1.75
C SER A 239 -0.25 6.05 2.11
N SER A 240 0.49 6.80 2.92
CA SER A 240 0.20 8.20 3.23
C SER A 240 0.39 9.11 2.02
N ALA A 241 1.40 8.90 1.18
CA ALA A 241 1.60 9.70 -0.03
C ALA A 241 0.50 9.46 -1.06
N VAL A 242 0.08 8.21 -1.26
CA VAL A 242 -1.06 7.88 -2.16
C VAL A 242 -2.35 8.51 -1.65
N LEU A 243 -2.62 8.43 -0.34
CA LEU A 243 -3.80 9.03 0.27
C LEU A 243 -3.79 10.55 0.16
N ILE A 244 -2.67 11.21 0.46
CA ILE A 244 -2.55 12.68 0.37
C ILE A 244 -2.70 13.11 -1.09
N ALA A 245 -1.93 12.54 -2.01
CA ALA A 245 -1.99 12.87 -3.43
C ALA A 245 -3.41 12.66 -4.00
N GLY A 246 -4.08 11.56 -3.63
CA GLY A 246 -5.45 11.29 -4.06
C GLY A 246 -6.49 12.27 -3.49
N LEU A 247 -6.31 12.75 -2.25
CA LEU A 247 -7.26 13.66 -1.60
C LEU A 247 -7.04 15.13 -1.95
N THR A 248 -5.79 15.57 -2.08
CA THR A 248 -5.43 16.98 -2.24
C THR A 248 -5.02 17.34 -3.67
N GLY A 249 -4.65 16.35 -4.49
CA GLY A 249 -3.95 16.57 -5.76
C GLY A 249 -2.56 17.18 -5.59
N ASP A 250 -2.05 17.26 -4.36
CA ASP A 250 -0.78 17.89 -4.03
C ASP A 250 0.36 16.87 -4.07
N LEU A 251 1.17 16.96 -5.12
CA LEU A 251 2.32 16.11 -5.36
C LEU A 251 3.61 16.67 -4.74
N THR A 252 3.58 17.86 -4.11
CA THR A 252 4.79 18.52 -3.59
C THR A 252 5.40 17.82 -2.38
N ASN A 253 4.62 17.05 -1.62
CA ASN A 253 5.13 16.26 -0.49
C ASN A 253 5.83 14.95 -0.91
N ILE A 254 5.79 14.60 -2.20
CA ILE A 254 6.44 13.37 -2.72
C ILE A 254 7.96 13.53 -2.75
N THR A 255 8.49 14.75 -2.90
CA THR A 255 9.94 15.00 -2.83
C THR A 255 10.54 14.63 -1.47
N ALA A 256 9.77 14.73 -0.38
CA ALA A 256 10.20 14.27 0.94
C ALA A 256 10.45 12.75 1.01
N LEU A 257 10.02 11.99 0.00
CA LEU A 257 10.31 10.57 -0.12
C LEU A 257 11.70 10.30 -0.71
N SER A 258 12.44 11.30 -1.23
CA SER A 258 13.79 11.13 -1.80
C SER A 258 14.73 10.39 -0.83
N ALA A 259 14.72 10.77 0.44
CA ALA A 259 15.52 10.13 1.50
C ALA A 259 15.19 8.64 1.71
N THR A 260 14.02 8.17 1.27
CA THR A 260 13.61 6.77 1.39
C THR A 260 13.89 5.96 0.12
N VAL A 261 14.13 6.62 -1.02
CA VAL A 261 14.35 5.98 -2.32
C VAL A 261 15.53 5.00 -2.29
N PRO A 262 16.72 5.31 -1.74
CA PRO A 262 17.83 4.36 -1.68
C PRO A 262 17.45 3.09 -0.90
N THR A 263 16.80 3.25 0.26
CA THR A 263 16.32 2.13 1.07
C THR A 263 15.33 1.26 0.29
N PHE A 264 14.40 1.90 -0.42
CA PHE A 264 13.42 1.18 -1.21
C PHE A 264 14.04 0.49 -2.41
N LEU A 265 14.93 1.13 -3.17
CA LEU A 265 15.59 0.50 -4.33
C LEU A 265 16.43 -0.73 -3.92
N MET A 266 17.05 -0.68 -2.75
CA MET A 266 17.79 -1.82 -2.23
C MET A 266 16.93 -2.98 -1.73
N GLN A 267 15.77 -2.65 -1.15
CA GLN A 267 14.82 -3.65 -0.66
C GLN A 267 13.81 -4.04 -1.75
N ALA A 268 13.77 -3.31 -2.85
CA ALA A 268 12.86 -3.51 -3.96
C ALA A 268 13.27 -4.79 -4.65
N LYS A 269 12.54 -5.83 -4.29
CA LYS A 269 12.20 -6.88 -5.23
C LYS A 269 11.02 -6.34 -6.01
N TYR A 270 11.21 -6.05 -7.28
CA TYR A 270 10.06 -5.66 -8.08
C TYR A 270 9.03 -6.79 -8.09
N SER A 271 7.77 -6.39 -8.22
CA SER A 271 6.68 -7.35 -8.29
C SER A 271 6.81 -8.20 -9.55
N ARG A 272 6.22 -9.40 -9.54
CA ARG A 272 6.21 -10.27 -10.73
C ARG A 272 5.59 -9.60 -11.95
N ASP A 273 4.64 -8.69 -11.72
CA ASP A 273 3.99 -7.94 -12.80
C ASP A 273 4.94 -6.89 -13.39
N PHE A 274 5.74 -6.22 -12.56
CA PHE A 274 6.74 -5.26 -13.02
C PHE A 274 7.89 -5.93 -13.78
N GLU A 275 8.35 -7.09 -13.31
CA GLU A 275 9.35 -7.87 -14.04
C GLU A 275 8.80 -8.33 -15.40
N ARG A 276 7.52 -8.72 -15.48
CA ARG A 276 6.87 -9.07 -16.75
C ARG A 276 6.78 -7.87 -17.69
N GLU A 277 6.34 -6.71 -17.20
CA GLU A 277 6.27 -5.47 -18.00
C GLU A 277 7.66 -5.07 -18.55
N ALA A 278 8.72 -5.22 -17.74
CA ALA A 278 10.09 -4.95 -18.17
C ALA A 278 10.67 -6.03 -19.11
N ASP A 279 10.35 -7.31 -18.89
CA ASP A 279 10.72 -8.42 -19.77
C ASP A 279 10.09 -8.25 -21.16
N ASP A 280 8.78 -7.95 -21.20
CA ASP A 280 8.04 -7.72 -22.45
C ASP A 280 8.65 -6.57 -23.25
N PHE A 281 9.01 -5.46 -22.57
CA PHE A 281 9.72 -4.34 -23.20
C PHE A 281 11.09 -4.75 -23.76
N ALA A 282 11.86 -5.52 -23.00
CA ALA A 282 13.18 -5.99 -23.42
C ALA A 282 13.08 -6.93 -24.61
N PHE A 283 12.11 -7.85 -24.61
CA PHE A 283 11.90 -8.79 -25.72
C PHE A 283 11.45 -8.09 -26.99
N ASP A 284 10.54 -7.11 -26.90
CA ASP A 284 10.15 -6.29 -28.05
C ASP A 284 11.37 -5.57 -28.67
N TYR A 285 12.28 -5.06 -27.82
CA TYR A 285 13.53 -4.47 -28.29
C TYR A 285 14.45 -5.49 -28.97
N LEU A 286 14.72 -6.64 -28.31
CA LEU A 286 15.61 -7.67 -28.84
C LEU A 286 15.09 -8.23 -30.18
N GLU A 287 13.80 -8.51 -30.28
CA GLU A 287 13.16 -8.95 -31.52
C GLU A 287 13.32 -7.89 -32.64
N SER A 288 13.18 -6.60 -32.31
CA SER A 288 13.35 -5.51 -33.27
C SER A 288 14.79 -5.42 -33.82
N GLN A 289 15.79 -5.85 -33.04
CA GLN A 289 17.20 -5.87 -33.43
C GLN A 289 17.62 -7.22 -34.03
N GLY A 290 16.73 -8.23 -34.04
CA GLY A 290 17.06 -9.59 -34.45
C GLY A 290 18.06 -10.29 -33.52
N ILE A 291 18.06 -9.91 -32.23
CA ILE A 291 18.85 -10.54 -31.18
C ILE A 291 17.99 -11.65 -30.56
N GLU A 292 18.60 -12.81 -30.31
CA GLU A 292 17.92 -13.93 -29.65
C GLU A 292 17.52 -13.54 -28.21
N THR A 293 16.31 -13.90 -27.80
CA THR A 293 15.77 -13.54 -26.47
C THR A 293 16.39 -14.37 -25.33
N ASP A 294 17.00 -15.51 -25.65
CA ASP A 294 17.63 -16.42 -24.69
C ASP A 294 18.91 -15.87 -24.07
N VAL A 295 19.51 -14.81 -24.64
CA VAL A 295 20.74 -14.16 -24.14
C VAL A 295 20.58 -13.63 -22.72
N LEU A 296 19.39 -13.11 -22.36
CA LEU A 296 19.11 -12.62 -21.01
C LEU A 296 19.11 -13.77 -20.00
N SER A 297 18.53 -14.91 -20.40
CA SER A 297 18.47 -16.13 -19.58
C SER A 297 19.83 -16.81 -19.46
N ALA A 298 20.65 -16.78 -20.52
CA ALA A 298 22.02 -17.27 -20.50
C ALA A 298 22.88 -16.48 -19.50
N LEU A 299 22.83 -15.15 -19.55
CA LEU A 299 23.52 -14.27 -18.61
C LEU A 299 23.06 -14.52 -17.17
N LEU A 300 21.75 -14.65 -16.95
CA LEU A 300 21.16 -14.97 -15.64
C LEU A 300 21.71 -16.26 -15.04
N LEU A 301 21.74 -17.33 -15.85
CA LEU A 301 22.28 -18.63 -15.43
C LEU A 301 23.78 -18.54 -15.14
N ARG A 302 24.54 -17.72 -15.88
CA ARG A 302 25.97 -17.47 -15.62
C ARG A 302 26.17 -16.77 -14.27
N ILE A 303 25.40 -15.71 -14.00
CA ILE A 303 25.43 -15.01 -12.70
C ILE A 303 25.11 -15.99 -11.56
N GLU A 304 24.11 -16.86 -11.72
CA GLU A 304 23.77 -17.87 -10.71
C GLU A 304 24.90 -18.89 -10.51
N SER A 305 25.46 -19.41 -11.60
CA SER A 305 26.55 -20.38 -11.55
C SER A 305 27.76 -19.84 -10.78
N GLU A 306 28.12 -18.58 -11.01
CA GLU A 306 29.31 -17.99 -10.43
C GLU A 306 29.08 -17.40 -9.03
N PHE A 307 27.88 -16.90 -8.74
CA PHE A 307 27.59 -16.11 -7.52
C PHE A 307 26.45 -16.68 -6.65
N GLY A 308 25.82 -17.80 -7.02
CA GLY A 308 24.61 -18.32 -6.37
C GLY A 308 24.81 -19.17 -5.10
N ASP A 309 26.01 -19.73 -4.86
CA ASP A 309 26.18 -20.75 -3.79
C ASP A 309 27.51 -20.69 -3.01
N ASN A 310 28.35 -19.66 -3.25
CA ASN A 310 29.66 -19.54 -2.58
C ASN A 310 29.62 -18.41 -1.55
N GLY A 311 29.53 -18.75 -0.26
CA GLY A 311 29.42 -17.85 0.90
C GLY A 311 30.57 -16.88 1.18
N GLU A 312 31.25 -16.39 0.13
CA GLU A 312 32.25 -15.31 0.13
C GLU A 312 31.94 -14.21 -0.92
N LEU A 313 30.80 -14.27 -1.63
CA LEU A 313 30.44 -13.34 -2.72
C LEU A 313 29.20 -12.46 -2.39
N PRO A 314 29.08 -11.27 -3.00
CA PRO A 314 28.18 -10.19 -2.60
C PRO A 314 26.70 -10.59 -2.40
N ASP A 315 26.09 -10.11 -1.31
CA ASP A 315 24.72 -10.42 -0.88
C ASP A 315 23.64 -9.99 -1.91
N ALA A 316 23.97 -9.10 -2.86
CA ALA A 316 23.01 -8.50 -3.79
C ALA A 316 23.47 -8.57 -5.27
N THR A 317 23.16 -9.67 -5.95
CA THR A 317 23.30 -9.83 -7.43
C THR A 317 22.06 -9.32 -8.17
N TRP A 318 22.10 -9.23 -9.50
CA TRP A 318 20.92 -8.86 -10.32
C TRP A 318 19.66 -9.67 -9.99
N MET A 319 19.80 -10.96 -9.65
CA MET A 319 18.66 -11.81 -9.25
C MET A 319 18.03 -11.44 -7.90
N SER A 320 18.78 -10.76 -7.03
CA SER A 320 18.29 -10.34 -5.72
C SER A 320 17.29 -9.20 -5.82
N THR A 321 17.49 -8.30 -6.79
CA THR A 321 16.65 -7.16 -7.12
C THR A 321 15.60 -7.51 -8.18
N HIS A 322 15.92 -8.46 -9.07
CA HIS A 322 15.05 -8.97 -10.13
C HIS A 322 14.72 -10.46 -9.93
N PRO A 323 13.70 -10.80 -9.12
CA PRO A 323 13.28 -12.18 -8.95
C PRO A 323 12.92 -12.83 -10.28
N ARG A 324 13.23 -14.12 -10.42
CA ARG A 324 12.88 -14.89 -11.62
C ARG A 324 11.37 -14.84 -11.90
N SER A 325 11.02 -14.48 -13.13
CA SER A 325 9.71 -14.77 -13.71
C SER A 325 9.73 -16.21 -14.28
N GLU A 326 8.60 -16.91 -14.25
CA GLU A 326 8.48 -18.23 -14.90
C GLU A 326 8.64 -18.12 -16.42
N ASP A 327 8.39 -16.92 -16.97
CA ASP A 327 8.41 -16.64 -18.40
C ASP A 327 9.85 -16.48 -18.92
N ARG A 328 10.78 -15.91 -18.14
CA ARG A 328 12.23 -15.87 -18.49
C ARG A 328 12.84 -17.23 -18.79
N LEU A 329 12.40 -18.27 -18.09
CA LEU A 329 12.91 -19.64 -18.28
C LEU A 329 12.17 -20.40 -19.39
N ARG A 330 10.99 -19.92 -19.79
CA ARG A 330 10.15 -20.59 -20.79
C ARG A 330 10.70 -20.38 -22.19
N ASP A 331 11.23 -19.20 -22.47
CA ASP A 331 11.78 -18.87 -23.79
C ASP A 331 13.15 -19.51 -24.06
N SER A 332 13.86 -19.96 -23.01
CA SER A 332 15.10 -20.74 -23.18
C SER A 332 14.85 -22.24 -23.44
N GLY A 333 13.59 -22.68 -23.57
CA GLY A 333 13.22 -24.10 -23.60
C GLY A 333 12.38 -24.58 -24.78
N ASP A 334 11.89 -23.69 -25.65
CA ASP A 334 11.03 -24.05 -26.80
C ASP A 334 11.73 -23.93 -28.17
N SER A 335 13.05 -23.81 -28.19
CA SER A 335 13.87 -23.90 -29.40
C SER A 335 14.34 -25.34 -29.69
N ASP A 336 13.38 -26.23 -30.01
CA ASP A 336 13.64 -27.58 -30.56
C ASP A 336 12.96 -27.81 -31.93
#